data_AF-A0A5B7BSD6-F1
#
_entry.id   AF-A0A5B7BSD6-F1
#
_cell.length_a   1.000
_cell.length_b   1.000
_cell.length_c   1.000
_cell.angle_alpha   90.00
_cell.angle_beta   90.00
_cell.angle_gamma   90.00
#
_symmetry.space_group_name_H-M   'P 1'
#
loop_
_entity.id
_entity.type
_entity.pdbx_description
1 polymer ?
#
loop_
_entity_poly.entity_id
_entity_poly.type
_entity_poly.pdbx_seq_one_letter_code
_entity_poly.pdbx_strand_id
1 'polypeptide(L)'
;VFVTIDDNLVGSVVPFPVIFTGGFNRLFWQPVVAIGAFNLPSYDFDVTPFLGLLLDRKIHIFGLGVIDSIPFWLVDANLHLWLDHGSSAVEAKTVEPHFPAVSIQRRSSFKLLNGSFKIVAKRKNQFMGWVRSSGCNLTTHVSYEFKFRSSVKFKKNGTYKSVATKDSQLHSFAAARDR
;
A
#
# COMPACT_ATOMS: atom_id res chain seq x y z
N VAL A 1 -0.38 4.14 -0.77
CA VAL A 1 1.08 4.05 -0.64
C VAL A 1 1.56 2.88 -1.49
N PHE A 2 2.71 3.03 -2.14
CA PHE A 2 3.35 1.97 -2.90
C PHE A 2 4.84 1.89 -2.54
N VAL A 3 5.42 0.72 -2.76
CA VAL A 3 6.84 0.43 -2.57
C VAL A 3 7.39 -0.10 -3.88
N THR A 4 8.59 0.35 -4.25
CA THR A 4 9.31 -0.09 -5.45
C THR A 4 10.72 -0.55 -5.12
N ILE A 5 11.22 -1.52 -5.88
CA ILE A 5 12.63 -1.92 -5.93
C ILE A 5 13.10 -1.74 -7.36
N ASP A 6 14.08 -0.88 -7.58
CA ASP A 6 14.62 -0.55 -8.91
C ASP A 6 13.48 -0.23 -9.91
N ASP A 7 12.59 0.70 -9.51
CA ASP A 7 11.37 1.11 -10.22
C ASP A 7 10.28 0.03 -10.41
N ASN A 8 10.49 -1.20 -9.96
CA ASN A 8 9.49 -2.27 -10.01
C ASN A 8 8.59 -2.26 -8.78
N LEU A 9 7.27 -2.28 -8.98
CA LEU A 9 6.28 -2.21 -7.91
C LEU A 9 6.23 -3.48 -7.05
N VAL A 10 6.82 -3.49 -5.86
CA VAL A 10 6.84 -4.68 -5.00
C VAL A 10 5.65 -4.79 -4.05
N GLY A 11 4.94 -3.69 -3.82
CA GLY A 11 3.80 -3.69 -2.91
C GLY A 11 2.98 -2.41 -2.97
N SER A 12 1.72 -2.49 -2.57
CA SER A 12 0.90 -1.29 -2.36
C SER A 12 -0.21 -1.54 -1.37
N VAL A 13 -0.51 -0.51 -0.57
CA VAL A 13 -1.54 -0.52 0.46
C VAL A 13 -2.32 0.78 0.42
N VAL A 14 -3.59 0.74 0.84
CA VAL A 14 -4.39 1.93 1.08
C VAL A 14 -4.33 2.24 2.57
N PRO A 15 -3.73 3.38 2.99
CA PRO A 15 -3.72 3.72 4.40
C PRO A 15 -5.14 3.84 4.95
N PHE A 16 -5.34 3.42 6.19
CA PHE A 16 -6.61 3.62 6.87
C PHE A 16 -6.89 5.13 6.96
N PRO A 17 -8.10 5.61 6.59
CA PRO A 17 -8.38 7.03 6.57
C PRO A 17 -8.44 7.59 7.99
N VAL A 18 -7.39 8.32 8.39
CA VAL A 18 -7.38 9.11 9.62
C VAL A 18 -7.97 10.49 9.36
N ILE A 19 -8.98 10.87 10.15
CA ILE A 19 -9.67 12.16 9.99
C ILE A 19 -9.31 13.04 11.19
N PHE A 20 -8.47 14.03 10.93
CA PHE A 20 -8.05 15.01 11.93
C PHE A 20 -9.17 16.01 12.27
N THR A 21 -8.97 16.75 13.37
CA THR A 21 -9.85 17.83 13.82
C THR A 21 -10.16 18.79 12.67
N GLY A 22 -11.43 19.16 12.53
CA GLY A 22 -11.88 20.03 11.43
C GLY A 22 -11.89 19.38 10.03
N GLY A 23 -11.47 18.12 9.87
CA GLY A 23 -11.43 17.42 8.57
C GLY A 23 -12.81 17.22 7.94
N PHE A 24 -13.86 17.05 8.76
CA PHE A 24 -15.24 16.98 8.29
C PHE A 24 -15.88 18.37 8.11
N ASN A 25 -15.62 19.30 9.04
CA ASN A 25 -16.14 20.66 9.02
C ASN A 25 -15.10 21.61 9.63
N ARG A 26 -14.67 22.63 8.87
CA ARG A 26 -13.69 23.62 9.33
C ARG A 26 -14.16 24.44 10.53
N LEU A 27 -15.47 24.58 10.74
CA LEU A 27 -16.05 25.29 11.88
C LEU A 27 -16.01 24.46 13.19
N PHE A 28 -15.73 23.16 13.12
CA PHE A 28 -15.51 22.29 14.29
C PHE A 28 -14.03 22.21 14.66
N TRP A 29 -13.40 23.37 14.87
CA TRP A 29 -12.06 23.48 15.49
C TRP A 29 -12.14 23.22 17.01
N GLN A 30 -12.75 22.10 17.38
CA GLN A 30 -12.68 21.54 18.71
C GLN A 30 -11.51 20.54 18.73
N PRO A 31 -10.75 20.41 19.83
CA PRO A 31 -9.63 19.48 19.95
C PRO A 31 -10.11 18.01 20.11
N VAL A 32 -11.08 17.59 19.30
CA VAL A 32 -11.63 16.24 19.28
C VAL A 32 -11.17 15.55 18.00
N VAL A 33 -10.14 14.72 18.14
CA VAL A 33 -9.61 13.90 17.05
C VAL A 33 -10.45 12.63 16.82
N ALA A 34 -10.41 12.06 15.61
CA ALA A 34 -10.96 10.72 15.41
C ALA A 34 -10.21 9.67 16.25
N ILE A 35 -10.91 8.59 16.62
CA ILE A 35 -10.28 7.43 17.25
C ILE A 35 -9.16 6.93 16.33
N GLY A 36 -7.95 6.77 16.88
CA GLY A 36 -6.77 6.34 16.14
C GLY A 36 -6.02 7.45 15.39
N ALA A 37 -6.38 8.74 15.57
CA ALA A 37 -5.71 9.81 14.83
C ALA A 37 -4.21 9.97 15.12
N PHE A 38 -3.77 9.52 16.29
CA PHE A 38 -2.35 9.48 16.67
C PHE A 38 -1.76 8.08 16.60
N ASN A 39 -2.55 7.07 16.22
CA ASN A 39 -2.11 5.68 16.07
C ASN A 39 -2.10 5.33 14.58
N LEU A 40 -1.07 5.81 13.87
CA LEU A 40 -0.87 5.50 12.46
C LEU A 40 -0.27 4.09 12.36
N PRO A 41 -0.95 3.13 11.71
CA PRO A 41 -0.40 1.79 11.55
C PRO A 41 0.82 1.81 10.62
N SER A 42 1.82 1.00 10.94
CA SER A 42 2.87 0.62 10.00
C SER A 42 2.36 -0.46 9.06
N TYR A 43 2.91 -0.52 7.84
CA TYR A 43 2.51 -1.48 6.82
C TYR A 43 3.71 -2.31 6.39
N ASP A 44 3.60 -3.63 6.58
CA ASP A 44 4.67 -4.55 6.23
C ASP A 44 4.57 -5.02 4.78
N PHE A 45 5.70 -4.95 4.07
CA PHE A 45 5.85 -5.47 2.72
C PHE A 45 6.94 -6.55 2.72
N ASP A 46 6.59 -7.74 2.26
CA ASP A 46 7.55 -8.84 2.16
C ASP A 46 8.31 -8.74 0.84
N VAL A 47 9.62 -8.49 0.97
CA VAL A 47 10.55 -8.37 -0.17
C VAL A 47 11.24 -9.69 -0.51
N THR A 48 11.02 -10.76 0.26
CA THR A 48 11.63 -12.08 0.08
C THR A 48 11.44 -12.64 -1.34
N PRO A 49 10.25 -12.54 -1.98
CA PRO A 49 10.07 -13.01 -3.36
C PRO A 49 11.00 -12.32 -4.37
N PHE A 50 11.51 -11.13 -4.04
CA PHE A 50 12.35 -10.29 -4.89
C PHE A 50 13.85 -10.46 -4.61
N LEU A 51 14.24 -11.34 -3.68
CA LEU A 51 15.66 -11.55 -3.36
C LEU A 51 16.50 -11.97 -4.58
N GLY A 52 15.90 -12.67 -5.55
CA GLY A 52 16.58 -13.00 -6.80
C GLY A 52 17.03 -11.79 -7.62
N LEU A 53 16.38 -10.64 -7.44
CA LEU A 53 16.77 -9.37 -8.07
C LEU A 53 17.80 -8.59 -7.23
N LEU A 54 17.79 -8.77 -5.91
CA LEU A 54 18.61 -8.02 -4.95
C LEU A 54 19.99 -8.64 -4.67
N LEU A 55 20.17 -9.93 -4.99
CA LEU A 55 21.40 -10.67 -4.70
C LEU A 55 22.44 -10.62 -5.83
N ASP A 56 22.46 -9.52 -6.62
CA ASP A 56 23.35 -9.36 -7.78
C ASP A 56 24.64 -8.57 -7.48
N ARG A 57 24.84 -8.19 -6.21
CA ARG A 57 25.96 -7.37 -5.69
C ARG A 57 26.02 -5.94 -6.24
N LYS A 58 24.92 -5.41 -6.77
CA LYS A 58 24.83 -4.01 -7.20
C LYS A 58 24.11 -3.16 -6.15
N ILE A 59 24.10 -1.86 -6.42
CA ILE A 59 23.31 -0.90 -5.65
C ILE A 59 21.86 -1.01 -6.12
N HIS A 60 20.95 -1.14 -5.16
CA HIS A 60 19.51 -1.16 -5.41
C HIS A 60 18.83 0.05 -4.78
N ILE A 61 17.75 0.53 -5.41
CA ILE A 61 16.97 1.67 -4.94
C ILE A 61 15.62 1.19 -4.44
N PHE A 62 15.36 1.42 -3.16
CA PHE A 62 14.04 1.26 -2.57
C PHE A 62 13.29 2.59 -2.65
N GLY A 63 12.15 2.58 -3.33
CA GLY A 63 11.28 3.75 -3.49
C GLY A 63 10.00 3.61 -2.68
N LEU A 64 9.56 4.72 -2.10
CA LEU A 64 8.28 4.83 -1.38
C LEU A 64 7.50 6.00 -1.97
N GLY A 65 6.20 5.82 -2.18
CA GLY A 65 5.39 6.88 -2.74
C GLY A 65 3.90 6.79 -2.43
N VAL A 66 3.21 7.90 -2.66
CA VAL A 66 1.75 8.00 -2.53
C VAL A 66 1.18 8.51 -3.84
N ILE A 67 0.49 7.62 -4.56
CA ILE A 67 -0.25 8.00 -5.77
C ILE A 67 -1.41 8.93 -5.42
N ASP A 68 -1.72 9.85 -6.33
CA ASP A 68 -2.86 10.77 -6.21
C ASP A 68 -2.92 11.50 -4.86
N SER A 69 -1.76 11.94 -4.41
CA SER A 69 -1.56 12.55 -3.10
C SER A 69 -1.70 14.08 -3.11
N ILE A 70 -1.88 14.63 -1.90
CA ILE A 70 -1.61 16.03 -1.61
C ILE A 70 -0.10 16.34 -1.76
N PRO A 71 0.33 17.62 -1.79
CA PRO A 71 1.69 18.01 -2.20
C PRO A 71 2.85 17.37 -1.43
N PHE A 72 2.63 16.87 -0.21
CA PHE A 72 3.66 16.16 0.55
C PHE A 72 3.07 15.12 1.48
N TRP A 73 3.88 14.10 1.80
CA TRP A 73 3.64 13.10 2.83
C TRP A 73 4.91 12.93 3.65
N LEU A 74 4.77 12.84 4.97
CA LEU A 74 5.86 12.37 5.83
C LEU A 74 5.79 10.84 5.82
N VAL A 75 6.89 10.21 5.39
CA VAL A 75 7.02 8.76 5.31
C VAL A 75 8.33 8.35 5.95
N ASP A 76 8.31 7.21 6.62
CA ASP A 76 9.47 6.56 7.20
C ASP A 76 9.39 5.05 6.90
N ALA A 77 10.52 4.37 6.92
CA ALA A 77 10.59 2.95 6.65
C ALA A 77 11.78 2.27 7.34
N ASN A 78 11.55 1.03 7.73
CA ASN A 78 12.57 0.13 8.27
C ASN A 78 12.74 -1.07 7.34
N LEU A 79 13.99 -1.48 7.11
CA LEU A 79 14.31 -2.69 6.36
C LEU A 79 14.80 -3.76 7.34
N HIS A 80 14.07 -4.88 7.43
CA HIS A 80 14.45 -6.01 8.26
C HIS A 80 15.11 -7.09 7.40
N LEU A 81 16.27 -7.57 7.85
CA LEU A 81 17.08 -8.57 7.15
C LEU A 81 17.33 -9.77 8.06
N TRP A 82 17.34 -10.96 7.46
CA TRP A 82 17.80 -12.19 8.10
C TRP A 82 19.01 -12.70 7.32
N LEU A 83 20.11 -12.95 8.04
CA LEU A 83 21.35 -13.44 7.46
C LEU A 83 21.45 -14.94 7.62
N ASP A 84 21.92 -15.61 6.58
CA ASP A 84 22.33 -17.00 6.66
C ASP A 84 23.74 -17.10 7.23
N HIS A 85 23.87 -17.63 8.45
CA HIS A 85 25.17 -17.80 9.10
C HIS A 85 25.89 -19.09 8.68
N GLY A 86 25.19 -20.03 8.03
CA GLY A 86 25.76 -21.31 7.59
C GLY A 86 26.30 -21.28 6.16
N SER A 87 26.09 -20.18 5.43
CA SER A 87 26.61 -19.98 4.08
C SER A 87 27.15 -18.56 3.89
N SER A 88 28.20 -18.41 3.09
CA SER A 88 28.69 -17.08 2.68
C SER A 88 27.81 -16.41 1.63
N ALA A 89 26.89 -17.16 1.00
CA ALA A 89 25.98 -16.66 -0.02
C ALA A 89 24.68 -17.47 -0.06
N VAL A 90 23.59 -16.79 -0.37
CA VAL A 90 22.26 -17.37 -0.57
C VAL A 90 21.93 -17.28 -2.05
N GLU A 91 21.26 -18.29 -2.61
CA GLU A 91 20.75 -18.25 -3.97
C GLU A 91 19.25 -17.96 -3.96
N ALA A 92 18.77 -17.12 -4.85
CA ALA A 92 17.35 -16.84 -4.96
C ALA A 92 16.93 -16.56 -6.40
N LYS A 93 15.65 -16.74 -6.67
CA LYS A 93 15.05 -16.35 -7.95
C LYS A 93 13.63 -15.85 -7.75
N THR A 94 13.33 -14.74 -8.40
CA THR A 94 11.97 -14.21 -8.53
C THR A 94 11.28 -14.87 -9.72
N VAL A 95 10.10 -15.43 -9.50
CA VAL A 95 9.28 -16.05 -10.53
C VAL A 95 8.37 -14.97 -11.11
N GLU A 96 8.53 -14.72 -12.43
CA GLU A 96 7.80 -13.75 -13.27
C GLU A 96 6.88 -12.78 -12.51
N PRO A 97 7.41 -11.62 -12.09
CA PRO A 97 6.60 -10.70 -11.33
C PRO A 97 5.60 -9.99 -12.28
N HIS A 98 4.30 -10.19 -12.02
CA HIS A 98 3.24 -9.46 -12.73
C HIS A 98 2.84 -8.21 -11.94
N PHE A 99 3.07 -7.04 -12.54
CA PHE A 99 2.84 -5.73 -11.90
C PHE A 99 1.67 -4.96 -12.55
N PRO A 100 0.41 -5.33 -12.29
CA PRO A 100 -0.70 -4.61 -12.91
C PRO A 100 -0.82 -3.18 -12.36
N ALA A 101 -1.08 -2.25 -13.27
CA ALA A 101 -1.34 -0.86 -12.92
C ALA A 101 -2.57 -0.75 -11.99
N VAL A 102 -2.58 0.26 -11.12
CA VAL A 102 -3.76 0.56 -10.30
C VAL A 102 -4.89 1.04 -11.21
N SER A 103 -6.08 0.49 -11.05
CA SER A 103 -7.27 0.97 -11.76
C SER A 103 -7.98 2.01 -10.90
N ILE A 104 -8.01 3.26 -11.36
CA ILE A 104 -8.64 4.38 -10.66
C ILE A 104 -9.72 5.00 -11.53
N GLN A 105 -10.93 5.07 -11.00
CA GLN A 105 -12.08 5.70 -11.64
C GLN A 105 -12.60 6.85 -10.81
N ARG A 106 -12.75 8.02 -11.43
CA ARG A 106 -13.30 9.22 -10.83
C ARG A 106 -14.59 9.60 -11.53
N ARG A 107 -15.61 9.97 -10.76
CA ARG A 107 -16.87 10.50 -11.28
C ARG A 107 -17.27 11.71 -10.47
N SER A 108 -17.62 12.79 -11.14
CA SER A 108 -18.14 14.00 -10.53
C SER A 108 -19.38 14.46 -11.27
N SER A 109 -20.35 14.97 -10.53
CA SER A 109 -21.54 15.61 -11.09
C SER A 109 -21.93 16.74 -10.16
N PHE A 110 -21.94 17.97 -10.67
CA PHE A 110 -22.22 19.18 -9.90
C PHE A 110 -23.17 20.10 -10.66
N LYS A 111 -24.06 20.75 -9.91
CA LYS A 111 -24.87 21.89 -10.32
C LYS A 111 -24.70 22.96 -9.24
N LEU A 112 -23.95 24.03 -9.56
CA LEU A 112 -23.50 25.01 -8.57
C LEU A 112 -22.79 24.29 -7.40
N LEU A 113 -23.18 24.58 -6.15
CA LEU A 113 -22.60 23.99 -4.94
C LEU A 113 -23.20 22.63 -4.55
N ASN A 114 -24.15 22.11 -5.34
CA ASN A 114 -24.74 20.78 -5.10
C ASN A 114 -24.13 19.76 -6.05
N GLY A 115 -23.83 18.57 -5.56
CA GLY A 115 -23.25 17.54 -6.41
C GLY A 115 -22.66 16.38 -5.65
N SER A 116 -21.90 15.57 -6.36
CA SER A 116 -21.18 14.46 -5.79
C SER A 116 -19.86 14.23 -6.50
N PHE A 117 -18.88 13.81 -5.72
CA PHE A 117 -17.62 13.25 -6.18
C PHE A 117 -17.53 11.80 -5.71
N LYS A 118 -17.01 10.93 -6.56
CA LYS A 118 -16.84 9.52 -6.26
C LYS A 118 -15.54 9.03 -6.86
N ILE A 119 -14.76 8.33 -6.05
CA ILE A 119 -13.53 7.65 -6.46
C ILE A 119 -13.67 6.15 -6.17
N VAL A 120 -13.20 5.33 -7.10
CA VAL A 120 -13.05 3.89 -6.94
C VAL A 120 -11.64 3.52 -7.36
N ALA A 121 -10.89 2.84 -6.50
CA ALA A 121 -9.57 2.33 -6.81
C ALA A 121 -9.51 0.83 -6.56
N LYS A 122 -8.84 0.09 -7.45
CA LYS A 122 -8.63 -1.35 -7.30
C LYS A 122 -7.24 -1.73 -7.78
N ARG A 123 -6.59 -2.66 -7.09
CA ARG A 123 -5.35 -3.30 -7.53
C ARG A 123 -5.26 -4.71 -6.94
N LYS A 124 -4.67 -5.63 -7.70
CA LYS A 124 -4.35 -6.98 -7.27
C LYS A 124 -2.97 -7.35 -7.80
N ASN A 125 -2.02 -7.64 -6.93
CA ASN A 125 -0.66 -8.03 -7.28
C ASN A 125 -0.35 -9.40 -6.67
N GLN A 126 0.46 -10.19 -7.36
CA GLN A 126 0.92 -11.49 -6.90
C GLN A 126 2.39 -11.66 -7.26
N PHE A 127 3.17 -12.10 -6.29
CA PHE A 127 4.61 -12.27 -6.38
C PHE A 127 5.01 -13.62 -5.85
N MET A 128 5.93 -14.27 -6.54
CA MET A 128 6.46 -15.55 -6.12
C MET A 128 7.97 -15.55 -6.29
N GLY A 129 8.68 -16.16 -5.35
CA GLY A 129 10.12 -16.32 -5.43
C GLY A 129 10.60 -17.40 -4.49
N TRP A 130 11.74 -18.01 -4.81
CA TRP A 130 12.36 -19.00 -3.96
C TRP A 130 13.75 -18.55 -3.52
N VAL A 131 14.16 -19.03 -2.36
CA VAL A 131 15.43 -18.73 -1.70
C VAL A 131 16.01 -20.04 -1.18
N ARG A 132 17.26 -20.33 -1.52
CA ARG A 132 18.04 -21.47 -1.06
C ARG A 132 19.11 -20.99 -0.10
N SER A 133 18.92 -21.31 1.18
CA SER A 133 19.85 -21.06 2.28
C SER A 133 20.48 -22.36 2.76
N SER A 134 21.48 -22.27 3.64
CA SER A 134 22.12 -23.45 4.27
C SER A 134 21.14 -24.28 5.10
N GLY A 135 20.11 -23.63 5.66
CA GLY A 135 19.15 -24.25 6.58
C GLY A 135 17.90 -24.81 5.90
N CYS A 136 17.47 -24.22 4.78
CA CYS A 136 16.34 -24.70 3.99
C CYS A 136 16.19 -24.01 2.62
N ASN A 137 15.39 -24.63 1.77
CA ASN A 137 14.77 -24.00 0.61
C ASN A 137 13.40 -23.43 1.00
N LEU A 138 13.21 -22.15 0.73
CA LEU A 138 12.00 -21.40 1.03
C LEU A 138 11.38 -20.88 -0.25
N THR A 139 10.14 -21.30 -0.53
CA THR A 139 9.34 -20.72 -1.61
C THR A 139 8.29 -19.80 -0.99
N THR A 140 8.28 -18.53 -1.40
CA THR A 140 7.37 -17.49 -0.91
C THR A 140 6.38 -17.09 -1.99
N HIS A 141 5.12 -16.96 -1.59
CA HIS A 141 4.03 -16.46 -2.43
C HIS A 141 3.29 -15.36 -1.68
N VAL A 142 3.33 -14.15 -2.23
CA VAL A 142 2.77 -12.93 -1.64
C VAL A 142 1.71 -12.38 -2.56
N SER A 143 0.54 -12.08 -2.02
CA SER A 143 -0.56 -11.48 -2.77
C SER A 143 -1.14 -10.28 -2.03
N TYR A 144 -1.21 -9.16 -2.75
CA TYR A 144 -1.79 -7.91 -2.27
C TYR A 144 -3.01 -7.57 -3.11
N GLU A 145 -4.19 -7.49 -2.50
CA GLU A 145 -5.40 -7.02 -3.16
C GLU A 145 -6.04 -5.89 -2.34
N PHE A 146 -6.41 -4.79 -2.99
CA PHE A 146 -7.26 -3.79 -2.39
C PHE A 146 -8.38 -3.34 -3.32
N LYS A 147 -9.51 -2.99 -2.72
CA LYS A 147 -10.61 -2.25 -3.34
C LYS A 147 -10.99 -1.10 -2.42
N PHE A 148 -10.99 0.11 -2.96
CA PHE A 148 -11.33 1.32 -2.25
C PHE A 148 -12.45 2.06 -2.98
N ARG A 149 -13.40 2.61 -2.21
CA ARG A 149 -14.47 3.44 -2.73
C ARG A 149 -14.73 4.58 -1.74
N SER A 150 -14.65 5.81 -2.20
CA SER A 150 -15.08 6.97 -1.43
C SER A 150 -16.04 7.82 -2.24
N SER A 151 -17.04 8.38 -1.58
CA SER A 151 -17.99 9.31 -2.17
C SER A 151 -18.27 10.46 -1.22
N VAL A 152 -18.23 11.67 -1.76
CA VAL A 152 -18.61 12.90 -1.08
C VAL A 152 -19.81 13.48 -1.81
N LYS A 153 -20.84 13.91 -1.07
CA LYS A 153 -22.03 14.55 -1.62
C LYS A 153 -22.27 15.89 -0.94
N PHE A 154 -22.61 16.90 -1.73
CA PHE A 154 -22.97 18.24 -1.29
C PHE A 154 -24.43 18.52 -1.66
N LYS A 155 -25.21 19.01 -0.68
CA LYS A 155 -26.62 19.42 -0.83
C LYS A 155 -26.83 20.79 -0.17
N LYS A 156 -28.04 21.35 -0.36
CA LYS A 156 -28.46 22.64 0.23
C LYS A 156 -27.46 23.78 -0.06
N ASN A 157 -27.07 23.89 -1.33
CA ASN A 157 -26.10 24.89 -1.82
C ASN A 157 -24.75 24.82 -1.06
N GLY A 158 -24.24 23.60 -0.86
CA GLY A 158 -22.95 23.36 -0.20
C GLY A 158 -22.99 23.36 1.33
N THR A 159 -24.11 23.71 1.97
CA THR A 159 -24.22 23.75 3.44
C THR A 159 -24.36 22.37 4.09
N TYR A 160 -24.72 21.35 3.31
CA TYR A 160 -24.80 19.97 3.79
C TYR A 160 -23.80 19.09 3.04
N LYS A 161 -22.86 18.47 3.78
CA LYS A 161 -21.85 17.54 3.25
C LYS A 161 -22.06 16.16 3.87
N SER A 162 -22.11 15.12 3.04
CA SER A 162 -22.06 13.73 3.50
C SER A 162 -20.90 12.98 2.83
N VAL A 163 -20.26 12.09 3.59
CA VAL A 163 -19.10 11.31 3.16
C VAL A 163 -19.39 9.84 3.44
N ALA A 164 -19.11 8.97 2.48
CA ALA A 164 -19.19 7.53 2.63
C ALA A 164 -17.94 6.88 2.04
N THR A 165 -17.20 6.14 2.86
CA THR A 165 -15.98 5.44 2.45
C THR A 165 -16.13 3.96 2.78
N LYS A 166 -15.67 3.10 1.85
CA LYS A 166 -15.57 1.66 2.02
C LYS A 166 -14.25 1.20 1.44
N ASP A 167 -13.46 0.52 2.24
CA ASP A 167 -12.22 -0.14 1.85
C ASP A 167 -12.30 -1.64 2.16
N SER A 168 -11.58 -2.42 1.37
CA SER A 168 -11.34 -3.84 1.62
C SER A 168 -9.94 -4.16 1.14
N GLN A 169 -9.13 -4.72 2.02
CA GLN A 169 -7.73 -5.05 1.75
C GLN A 169 -7.49 -6.50 2.18
N LEU A 170 -6.83 -7.26 1.31
CA LEU A 170 -6.43 -8.63 1.58
C LEU A 170 -4.93 -8.72 1.31
N HIS A 171 -4.19 -9.03 2.38
CA HIS A 171 -2.78 -9.34 2.31
C HIS A 171 -2.66 -10.82 2.64
N SER A 172 -2.16 -11.63 1.72
CA SER A 172 -1.86 -13.03 1.97
C SER A 172 -0.40 -13.33 1.71
N PHE A 173 0.18 -14.05 2.66
CA PHE A 173 1.54 -14.53 2.63
C PHE A 173 1.49 -16.05 2.82
N ALA A 174 2.16 -16.78 1.95
CA ALA A 174 2.40 -18.20 2.10
C ALA A 174 3.88 -18.48 1.89
N ALA A 175 4.48 -19.22 2.82
CA ALA A 175 5.84 -19.70 2.73
C ALA A 175 5.83 -21.22 2.87
N ALA A 176 6.38 -21.91 1.88
CA ALA A 176 6.58 -23.35 1.91
C ALA A 176 8.08 -23.65 2.08
N ARG A 177 8.38 -24.60 2.96
CA ARG A 177 9.72 -25.20 3.03
C ARG A 177 9.71 -26.44 2.17
N ASP A 178 10.52 -26.43 1.12
CA ASP A 178 10.74 -27.63 0.31
C ASP A 178 11.67 -28.56 1.10
N ARG A 179 11.17 -29.77 1.40
CA ARG A 179 11.91 -30.82 2.12
C ARG A 179 12.90 -31.52 1.21
#